data_AF-A0A914CD66-F1
#
_entry.id   AF-A0A914CD66-F1
#
_cell.length_a   1.000
_cell.length_b   1.000
_cell.length_c   1.000
_cell.angle_alpha   90.00
_cell.angle_beta   90.00
_cell.angle_gamma   90.00
#
_symmetry.space_group_name_H-M   'P 1'
#
loop_
_entity.id
_entity.type
_entity.pdbx_description
1 polymer ?
#
loop_
_entity_poly.entity_id
_entity_poly.type
_entity_poly.pdbx_seq_one_letter_code
_entity_poly.pdbx_strand_id
1 'polypeptide(L)'
;MLYHFEKGWKAADSFRDLNGLFGEGTIDESQVRRWFRRFKSGNTSLEDEEGRGRRSDFDDQALLAAVEEDESLTTRMLAEQFDVDHSTIVRRLKKLGKVWEPSSSSSDVFPDLKRLNHLRTWLSSIVPSPKSPLRSRNESAAFHPFSKW
;
A
#
# COMPACT_ATOMS: atom_id res chain seq x y z
N MET A 1 25.29 -12.51 13.16
CA MET A 1 25.72 -11.09 13.25
C MET A 1 25.50 -10.49 14.63
N LEU A 2 24.29 -10.55 15.21
CA LEU A 2 24.03 -10.04 16.56
C LEU A 2 24.98 -10.63 17.60
N TYR A 3 25.19 -11.95 17.57
CA TYR A 3 26.17 -12.64 18.40
C TYR A 3 27.58 -12.01 18.33
N HIS A 4 28.11 -11.77 17.12
CA HIS A 4 29.43 -11.12 16.96
C HIS A 4 29.44 -9.69 17.51
N PHE A 5 28.35 -8.94 17.32
CA PHE A 5 28.21 -7.59 17.88
C PHE A 5 28.24 -7.60 19.42
N GLU A 6 27.51 -8.52 20.06
CA GLU A 6 27.52 -8.69 21.52
C GLU A 6 28.89 -9.13 22.06
N LYS A 7 29.65 -9.90 21.26
CA LYS A 7 31.04 -10.24 21.55
C LYS A 7 32.04 -9.11 21.29
N GLY A 8 31.58 -7.93 20.86
CA GLY A 8 32.43 -6.76 20.61
C GLY A 8 33.27 -6.85 19.33
N TRP A 9 32.92 -7.75 18.41
CA TRP A 9 33.63 -7.87 17.14
C TRP A 9 33.39 -6.67 16.25
N LYS A 10 34.29 -6.44 15.29
CA LYS A 10 34.06 -5.45 14.22
C LYS A 10 33.24 -6.07 13.10
N ALA A 11 32.55 -5.21 12.35
CA ALA A 11 31.75 -5.62 11.19
C ALA A 11 32.62 -6.33 10.13
N ALA A 12 33.85 -5.86 9.90
CA ALA A 12 34.77 -6.48 8.95
C ALA A 12 35.20 -7.89 9.36
N ASP A 13 35.50 -8.10 10.65
CA ASP A 13 35.89 -9.42 11.18
C ASP A 13 34.70 -10.38 11.11
N SER A 14 33.50 -9.89 11.44
CA SER A 14 32.25 -10.64 11.29
C SER A 14 31.96 -11.01 9.83
N PHE A 15 32.21 -10.11 8.88
CA PHE A 15 32.02 -10.38 7.46
C PHE A 15 32.93 -11.49 6.96
N ARG A 16 34.22 -11.45 7.32
CA ARG A 16 35.20 -12.47 6.94
C ARG A 16 34.85 -13.84 7.52
N ASP A 17 34.49 -13.87 8.80
CA ASP A 17 34.09 -15.11 9.47
C ASP A 17 32.80 -15.69 8.88
N LEU A 18 31.76 -14.86 8.68
CA LEU A 18 30.50 -15.32 8.12
C LEU A 18 30.65 -15.83 6.69
N ASN A 19 31.39 -15.14 5.82
CA ASN A 19 31.67 -15.65 4.47
C ASN A 19 32.62 -16.87 4.49
N GLY A 20 33.48 -17.00 5.49
CA GLY A 20 34.27 -18.22 5.71
C GLY A 20 33.40 -19.42 6.11
N LEU A 21 32.39 -19.20 6.95
CA LEU A 21 31.49 -20.25 7.45
C LEU A 21 30.41 -20.67 6.44
N PHE A 22 29.85 -19.70 5.71
CA PHE A 22 28.69 -19.94 4.83
C PHE A 22 29.02 -19.92 3.34
N GLY A 23 30.27 -19.65 2.97
CA GLY A 23 30.71 -19.55 1.58
C GLY A 23 30.97 -18.10 1.15
N GLU A 24 31.96 -17.94 0.27
CA GLU A 24 32.34 -16.62 -0.24
C GLU A 24 31.19 -16.02 -1.07
N GLY A 25 30.81 -14.78 -0.74
CA GLY A 25 29.72 -14.07 -1.41
C GLY A 25 28.33 -14.37 -0.86
N THR A 26 28.18 -15.18 0.20
CA THR A 26 26.88 -15.42 0.83
C THR A 26 26.31 -14.15 1.46
N ILE A 27 27.16 -13.31 2.05
CA ILE A 27 26.76 -12.05 2.68
C ILE A 27 27.64 -10.93 2.13
N ASP A 28 27.02 -9.80 1.76
CA ASP A 28 27.73 -8.60 1.36
C ASP A 28 28.18 -7.75 2.56
N GLU A 29 29.34 -7.08 2.44
CA GLU A 29 29.90 -6.29 3.54
C GLU A 29 28.97 -5.13 3.95
N SER A 30 28.25 -4.54 2.99
CA SER A 30 27.29 -3.48 3.27
C SER A 30 26.11 -3.98 4.13
N GLN A 31 25.70 -5.24 3.95
CA GLN A 31 24.66 -5.84 4.79
C GLN A 31 25.14 -6.02 6.22
N VAL A 32 26.35 -6.53 6.42
CA VAL A 32 26.95 -6.66 7.77
C VAL A 32 27.03 -5.29 8.44
N ARG A 33 27.53 -4.27 7.73
CA ARG A 33 27.62 -2.90 8.26
C ARG A 33 26.25 -2.30 8.59
N ARG A 34 25.21 -2.55 7.78
CA ARG A 34 23.84 -2.11 8.04
C ARG A 34 23.31 -2.73 9.34
N TRP A 35 23.46 -4.04 9.51
CA TRP A 35 23.05 -4.73 10.74
C TRP A 35 23.78 -4.21 11.97
N PHE A 36 25.10 -4.02 11.89
CA PHE A 36 25.88 -3.45 12.99
C PHE A 36 25.44 -2.02 13.35
N ARG A 37 25.04 -1.21 12.37
CA ARG A 37 24.48 0.13 12.64
C ARG A 37 23.14 0.04 13.38
N ARG A 38 22.27 -0.91 12.99
CA ARG A 38 20.98 -1.18 13.64
C ARG A 38 21.16 -1.64 15.09
N PHE A 39 22.12 -2.54 15.34
CA PHE A 39 22.45 -2.97 16.70
C PHE A 39 23.01 -1.84 17.55
N LYS A 40 23.84 -0.97 16.98
CA LYS A 40 24.34 0.23 17.67
C LYS A 40 23.25 1.22 18.05
N SER A 41 22.14 1.29 17.31
CA SER A 41 20.99 2.13 17.67
C SER A 41 20.06 1.48 18.70
N GLY A 42 20.45 0.33 19.28
CA GLY A 42 19.65 -0.39 20.28
C GLY A 42 18.56 -1.27 19.68
N ASN A 43 18.44 -1.35 18.36
CA ASN A 43 17.48 -2.23 17.69
C ASN A 43 18.16 -3.59 17.45
N THR A 44 17.92 -4.54 18.33
CA THR A 44 18.43 -5.92 18.24
C THR A 44 17.45 -6.89 17.58
N SER A 45 16.28 -6.42 17.14
CA SER A 45 15.31 -7.26 16.43
C SER A 45 15.90 -7.75 15.11
N LEU A 46 15.80 -9.06 14.89
CA LEU A 46 16.21 -9.75 13.66
C LEU A 46 15.10 -9.77 12.61
N GLU A 47 13.90 -9.30 12.96
CA GLU A 47 12.80 -9.19 12.02
C GLU A 47 13.12 -8.11 10.98
N ASP A 48 12.69 -8.36 9.75
CA ASP A 48 12.73 -7.34 8.71
C ASP A 48 11.87 -6.16 9.18
N GLU A 49 12.38 -4.94 9.01
CA GLU A 49 11.53 -3.79 9.28
C GLU A 49 10.36 -3.89 8.30
N GLU A 50 9.12 -3.76 8.79
CA GLU A 50 7.93 -3.72 7.94
C GLU A 50 8.23 -2.80 6.76
N GLY A 51 8.40 -3.42 5.59
CA GLY A 51 9.15 -2.80 4.51
C GLY A 51 8.58 -1.43 4.17
N ARG A 52 9.43 -0.54 3.66
CA ARG A 52 9.00 0.68 2.96
C ARG A 52 8.27 0.36 1.65
N GLY A 53 7.41 -0.66 1.62
CA GLY A 53 6.35 -0.69 0.65
C GLY A 53 5.59 0.62 0.77
N ARG A 54 5.37 1.28 -0.36
CA ARG A 54 4.52 2.48 -0.42
C ARG A 54 3.24 2.13 0.34
N ARG A 55 3.01 2.77 1.50
CA ARG A 55 1.70 2.75 2.15
C ARG A 55 0.76 3.23 1.07
N SER A 56 -0.04 2.30 0.57
CA SER A 56 -1.11 2.68 -0.30
C SER A 56 -2.20 3.20 0.61
N ASP A 57 -2.65 4.42 0.36
CA ASP A 57 -3.83 5.00 1.01
C ASP A 57 -5.13 4.23 0.68
N PHE A 58 -5.00 3.12 -0.05
CA PHE A 58 -6.09 2.21 -0.35
C PHE A 58 -6.38 1.34 0.87
N ASP A 59 -7.62 1.43 1.35
CA ASP A 59 -8.11 0.65 2.48
C ASP A 59 -8.49 -0.77 2.02
N ASP A 60 -7.54 -1.70 2.20
CA ASP A 60 -7.73 -3.12 1.91
C ASP A 60 -8.84 -3.74 2.81
N GLN A 61 -9.14 -3.18 3.99
CA GLN A 61 -10.21 -3.66 4.89
C GLN A 61 -11.60 -3.25 4.39
N ALA A 62 -11.76 -1.99 3.96
CA ALA A 62 -13.01 -1.52 3.36
C ALA A 62 -13.36 -2.30 2.08
N LEU A 63 -12.36 -2.63 1.26
CA LEU A 63 -12.55 -3.48 0.08
C LEU A 63 -13.01 -4.88 0.46
N LEU A 64 -12.41 -5.50 1.48
CA LEU A 64 -12.80 -6.82 1.96
C LEU A 64 -14.24 -6.80 2.47
N ALA A 65 -14.60 -5.81 3.29
CA ALA A 65 -15.92 -5.69 3.87
C ALA A 65 -17.00 -5.47 2.78
N ALA A 66 -16.71 -4.71 1.72
CA ALA A 66 -17.62 -4.54 0.59
C ALA A 66 -17.86 -5.85 -0.18
N VAL A 67 -16.82 -6.68 -0.34
CA VAL A 67 -16.94 -8.00 -0.98
C VAL A 67 -17.71 -8.99 -0.10
N GLU A 68 -17.54 -8.92 1.22
CA GLU A 68 -18.29 -9.76 2.16
C GLU A 68 -19.76 -9.37 2.30
N GLU A 69 -20.07 -8.06 2.18
CA GLU A 69 -21.44 -7.56 2.19
C GLU A 69 -22.21 -7.96 0.93
N ASP A 70 -21.57 -7.92 -0.25
CA ASP A 70 -22.18 -8.35 -1.51
C ASP A 70 -21.16 -9.03 -2.44
N GLU A 71 -21.12 -10.36 -2.38
CA GLU A 71 -20.25 -11.19 -3.22
C GLU A 71 -20.61 -11.12 -4.72
N SER A 72 -21.72 -10.49 -5.11
CA SER A 72 -22.09 -10.31 -6.52
C SER A 72 -21.45 -9.07 -7.18
N LEU A 73 -20.68 -8.28 -6.43
CA LEU A 73 -20.02 -7.07 -6.93
C LEU A 73 -18.88 -7.37 -7.89
N THR A 74 -18.99 -6.87 -9.11
CA THR A 74 -17.90 -6.98 -10.08
C THR A 74 -16.73 -6.07 -9.71
N THR A 75 -15.53 -6.45 -10.14
CA THR A 75 -14.31 -5.67 -9.98
C THR A 75 -14.40 -4.25 -10.58
N ARG A 76 -15.21 -4.05 -11.63
CA ARG A 76 -15.47 -2.72 -12.21
C ARG A 76 -16.32 -1.84 -11.30
N MET A 77 -17.34 -2.42 -10.66
CA MET A 77 -18.19 -1.69 -9.72
C MET A 77 -17.42 -1.25 -8.49
N LEU A 78 -16.56 -2.13 -7.96
CA LEU A 78 -15.64 -1.78 -6.88
C LEU A 78 -14.66 -0.66 -7.30
N ALA A 79 -14.25 -0.60 -8.57
CA ALA A 79 -13.37 0.45 -9.07
C ALA A 79 -14.05 1.83 -9.02
N GLU A 80 -15.30 1.91 -9.49
CA GLU A 80 -16.11 3.14 -9.42
C GLU A 80 -16.38 3.56 -7.97
N GLN A 81 -16.68 2.59 -7.10
CA GLN A 81 -17.02 2.85 -5.71
C GLN A 81 -15.84 3.38 -4.89
N PHE A 82 -14.64 2.86 -5.12
CA PHE A 82 -13.42 3.28 -4.44
C PHE A 82 -12.69 4.43 -5.17
N ASP A 83 -13.24 4.91 -6.29
CA ASP A 83 -12.63 5.94 -7.16
C ASP A 83 -11.18 5.59 -7.54
N VAL A 84 -10.95 4.33 -7.92
CA VAL A 84 -9.63 3.84 -8.34
C VAL A 84 -9.71 3.12 -9.67
N ASP A 85 -8.55 2.95 -10.31
CA ASP A 85 -8.48 2.14 -11.52
C ASP A 85 -8.84 0.67 -11.25
N HIS A 86 -9.53 0.06 -12.21
CA HIS A 86 -9.95 -1.35 -12.18
C HIS A 86 -8.80 -2.31 -11.89
N SER A 87 -7.61 -2.07 -12.45
CA SER A 87 -6.43 -2.90 -12.20
C SER A 87 -5.96 -2.85 -10.75
N THR A 88 -6.22 -1.74 -10.05
CA THR A 88 -5.92 -1.61 -8.61
C THR A 88 -6.79 -2.57 -7.81
N ILE A 89 -8.11 -2.58 -8.04
CA ILE A 89 -9.03 -3.52 -7.38
C ILE A 89 -8.62 -4.97 -7.64
N VAL A 90 -8.37 -5.34 -8.90
CA VAL A 90 -7.97 -6.71 -9.26
C VAL A 90 -6.69 -7.12 -8.52
N ARG A 91 -5.68 -6.24 -8.47
CA ARG A 91 -4.43 -6.51 -7.76
C ARG A 91 -4.66 -6.66 -6.24
N ARG A 92 -5.54 -5.85 -5.65
CA ARG A 92 -5.86 -5.93 -4.21
C ARG A 92 -6.59 -7.22 -3.84
N LEU A 93 -7.61 -7.58 -4.60
CA LEU A 93 -8.35 -8.82 -4.37
C LEU A 93 -7.45 -10.06 -4.48
N LYS A 94 -6.54 -10.08 -5.45
CA LYS A 94 -5.50 -11.12 -5.56
C LYS A 94 -4.60 -11.18 -4.33
N LYS A 95 -4.16 -10.02 -3.80
CA LYS A 95 -3.33 -9.94 -2.59
C LYS A 95 -4.08 -10.46 -1.35
N LEU A 96 -5.40 -10.26 -1.29
CA LEU A 96 -6.27 -10.74 -0.20
C LEU A 96 -6.62 -12.24 -0.31
N GLY A 97 -6.13 -12.95 -1.33
CA GLY A 97 -6.40 -14.38 -1.50
C GLY A 97 -7.84 -14.71 -1.88
N LYS A 98 -8.68 -13.71 -2.19
CA LYS A 98 -10.02 -13.92 -2.72
C LYS A 98 -9.89 -14.28 -4.20
N VAL A 99 -10.04 -15.57 -4.51
CA VAL A 99 -10.22 -16.04 -5.88
C VAL A 99 -11.59 -15.55 -6.32
N TRP A 100 -11.61 -14.39 -6.98
CA TRP A 100 -12.79 -13.98 -7.73
C TRP A 100 -12.90 -14.93 -8.92
N GLU A 101 -13.58 -16.06 -8.71
CA GLU A 101 -14.15 -16.86 -9.79
C GLU A 101 -15.26 -16.00 -10.40
N PRO A 102 -15.08 -15.39 -11.59
CA PRO A 102 -16.19 -14.74 -12.25
C PRO A 102 -17.12 -15.88 -12.66
N SER A 103 -18.14 -16.14 -11.85
CA SER A 103 -19.20 -17.06 -12.22
C SER A 103 -19.88 -16.45 -13.44
N SER A 104 -19.48 -16.97 -14.60
CA SER A 104 -19.84 -16.54 -15.94
C SER A 104 -19.27 -15.19 -16.39
N SER A 105 -18.79 -15.17 -17.63
CA SER A 105 -18.73 -13.96 -18.45
C SER A 105 -20.14 -13.36 -18.52
N SER A 106 -20.48 -12.49 -17.58
CA SER A 106 -21.72 -11.70 -17.64
C SER A 106 -21.30 -10.25 -17.77
N SER A 107 -21.13 -9.83 -19.02
CA SER A 107 -20.67 -8.49 -19.42
C SER A 107 -21.69 -7.38 -19.15
N ASP A 108 -22.91 -7.70 -18.72
CA ASP A 108 -24.04 -6.78 -18.83
C ASP A 108 -25.03 -6.84 -17.66
N VAL A 109 -24.55 -6.93 -16.41
CA VAL A 109 -25.41 -6.64 -15.26
C VAL A 109 -25.15 -5.21 -14.81
N PHE A 110 -25.82 -4.26 -15.46
CA PHE A 110 -25.98 -2.92 -14.91
C PHE A 110 -26.68 -3.03 -13.55
N PRO A 111 -26.09 -2.52 -12.46
CA PRO A 111 -26.70 -2.66 -11.15
C PRO A 111 -27.97 -1.81 -11.04
N ASP A 112 -28.98 -2.33 -10.35
CA ASP A 112 -30.06 -1.48 -9.85
C ASP A 112 -29.43 -0.39 -8.96
N LEU A 113 -29.74 0.88 -9.25
CA LEU A 113 -29.29 2.05 -8.52
C LEU A 113 -29.50 1.92 -7.01
N LYS A 114 -30.51 1.16 -6.58
CA LYS A 114 -30.74 0.87 -5.17
C LYS A 114 -29.56 0.14 -4.50
N ARG A 115 -28.91 -0.79 -5.21
CA ARG A 115 -27.79 -1.59 -4.69
C ARG A 115 -26.53 -0.74 -4.56
N LEU A 116 -26.21 0.06 -5.58
CA LEU A 116 -25.07 0.99 -5.54
C LEU A 116 -25.27 2.07 -4.45
N ASN A 117 -26.49 2.59 -4.33
CA ASN A 117 -26.77 3.60 -3.31
C ASN A 117 -26.66 3.03 -1.89
N HIS A 118 -27.15 1.80 -1.65
CA HIS A 118 -27.00 1.11 -0.36
C HIS A 118 -25.53 0.97 0.05
N LEU A 119 -24.69 0.47 -0.84
CA LEU A 119 -23.25 0.28 -0.56
C LEU A 119 -22.51 1.60 -0.39
N ARG A 120 -22.91 2.66 -1.12
CA ARG A 120 -22.33 4.01 -0.96
C ARG A 120 -22.69 4.62 0.38
N THR A 121 -23.93 4.46 0.83
CA THR A 121 -24.36 4.88 2.17
C THR A 121 -23.64 4.09 3.26
N TRP A 122 -23.48 2.77 3.08
CA TRP A 122 -22.80 1.90 4.03
C TRP A 122 -21.30 2.19 4.15
N LEU A 123 -20.57 2.32 3.04
CA LEU A 123 -19.14 2.67 3.06
C LEU A 123 -18.89 4.04 3.69
N SER A 124 -19.81 5.01 3.50
CA SER A 124 -19.72 6.32 4.14
C SER A 124 -19.85 6.26 5.67
N SER A 125 -20.39 5.16 6.21
CA SER A 125 -20.51 4.92 7.65
C SER A 125 -19.28 4.19 8.24
N ILE A 126 -18.50 3.52 7.40
CA ILE A 126 -17.33 2.72 7.79
C ILE A 126 -16.02 3.49 7.60
N VAL A 127 -15.89 4.20 6.48
CA VAL A 127 -14.69 4.98 6.14
C VAL A 127 -14.94 6.45 6.47
N PRO A 128 -14.15 7.09 7.36
CA PRO A 128 -14.21 8.53 7.55
C PRO A 128 -13.87 9.21 6.22
N SER A 129 -14.85 9.93 5.64
CA SER A 129 -14.72 10.59 4.35
C SER A 129 -13.39 11.36 4.23
N PRO A 130 -12.50 11.01 3.27
CA PRO A 130 -11.38 11.88 2.96
C PRO A 130 -11.96 13.16 2.36
N LYS A 131 -11.84 14.27 3.09
CA LYS A 131 -12.21 15.61 2.61
C LYS A 131 -11.53 15.82 1.25
N SER A 132 -12.32 15.83 0.19
CA SER A 132 -11.85 16.17 -1.15
C SER A 132 -11.28 17.60 -1.09
N PRO A 133 -10.04 17.86 -1.55
CA PRO A 133 -9.60 19.24 -1.70
C PRO A 133 -10.43 19.86 -2.81
N LEU A 134 -11.20 20.89 -2.46
CA LEU A 134 -11.99 21.69 -3.39
C LEU A 134 -11.10 22.17 -4.54
N ARG A 135 -11.29 21.57 -5.71
CA ARG A 135 -10.83 22.10 -6.99
C ARG A 135 -11.70 23.30 -7.32
N SER A 136 -11.37 24.46 -6.74
CA SER A 136 -11.87 25.75 -7.21
C SER A 136 -11.06 26.16 -8.42
N ARG A 137 -11.69 26.07 -9.59
CA ARG A 137 -11.17 26.47 -10.90
C ARG A 137 -12.02 27.64 -11.38
N ASN A 138 -11.36 28.80 -11.46
CA ASN A 138 -11.63 30.04 -12.20
C ASN A 138 -13.02 30.33 -12.82
N GLU A 139 -13.53 31.52 -12.50
CA GLU A 139 -14.26 32.43 -13.41
C GLU A 139 -14.13 33.85 -12.81
N SER A 140 -13.25 34.69 -13.38
CA SER A 140 -13.59 35.76 -14.34
C SER A 140 -14.25 36.99 -13.72
N ALA A 141 -13.50 38.09 -13.61
CA ALA A 141 -13.88 39.43 -14.08
C ALA A 141 -12.85 40.51 -13.67
N ALA A 142 -12.79 41.57 -14.48
CA ALA A 142 -12.14 42.87 -14.27
C ALA A 142 -10.66 43.02 -14.68
N PHE A 143 -10.45 43.04 -16.00
CA PHE A 143 -9.98 44.23 -16.72
C PHE A 143 -9.76 45.51 -15.86
N HIS A 144 -8.51 45.98 -15.73
CA HIS A 144 -7.96 47.21 -16.33
C HIS A 144 -6.66 47.71 -15.64
N PRO A 145 -5.83 48.50 -16.35
CA PRO A 145 -4.38 48.53 -16.20
C PRO A 145 -3.85 49.78 -15.48
N PHE A 146 -2.70 49.67 -14.81
CA PHE A 146 -1.83 50.80 -14.48
C PHE A 146 -0.39 50.28 -14.49
N SER A 147 0.43 50.61 -15.50
CA SER A 147 1.20 51.85 -15.65
C SER A 147 2.50 51.84 -14.83
N LYS A 148 3.60 52.10 -15.56
CA LYS A 148 4.96 52.53 -15.16
C LYS A 148 5.01 53.21 -13.77
N TRP A 149 6.04 53.07 -12.95
CA TRP A 149 7.49 53.16 -13.20
C TRP A 149 8.27 52.31 -12.19
#